data_AF-A0A935BAM3-F1
#
_entry.id   AF-A0A935BAM3-F1
#
_cell.length_a   1.000
_cell.length_b   1.000
_cell.length_c   1.000
_cell.angle_alpha   90.00
_cell.angle_beta   90.00
_cell.angle_gamma   90.00
#
_symmetry.space_group_name_H-M   'P 1'
#
loop_
_entity.id
_entity.type
_entity.pdbx_description
1 polymer ?
#
loop_
_entity_poly.entity_id
_entity_poly.type
_entity_poly.pdbx_seq_one_letter_code
_entity_poly.pdbx_strand_id
1 'polypeptide(L)' 'MPNVLTTDMKRMIRISYLAPAIIECILDGTQPPDLTVARLNTITNLPLAWNAQKALFGIA' A
#
# COMPACT_ATOMS: atom_id res chain seq x y z
N MET A 1 26.59 -8.11 7.72
CA MET A 1 26.07 -7.19 6.69
C MET A 1 24.56 -7.21 6.75
N PRO A 2 23.86 -6.08 6.89
CA PRO A 2 22.41 -6.09 6.96
C PRO A 2 21.86 -6.59 5.62
N ASN A 3 20.82 -7.40 5.70
CA ASN A 3 20.26 -8.21 4.62
C ASN A 3 19.41 -7.36 3.64
N VAL A 4 20.04 -6.39 2.97
CA VAL A 4 19.39 -5.38 2.12
C VAL A 4 18.55 -6.01 1.01
N LEU A 5 19.02 -7.09 0.40
CA LEU A 5 18.37 -7.71 -0.77
C LEU A 5 16.95 -8.25 -0.50
N THR A 6 16.64 -8.68 0.73
CA THR A 6 15.34 -9.32 1.03
C THR A 6 14.23 -8.32 1.37
N THR A 7 14.58 -7.12 1.82
CA THR A 7 13.60 -6.12 2.29
C THR A 7 12.92 -5.43 1.11
N ASP A 8 13.69 -5.20 0.03
CA ASP A 8 13.20 -4.50 -1.16
C ASP A 8 12.19 -5.34 -1.95
N MET A 9 12.44 -6.65 -2.11
CA MET A 9 11.49 -7.55 -2.77
C MET A 9 10.13 -7.60 -2.05
N LYS A 10 10.13 -7.67 -0.71
CA LYS A 10 8.90 -7.66 0.07
C LYS A 10 8.11 -6.35 -0.09
N ARG A 11 8.81 -5.21 -0.20
CA ARG A 11 8.17 -3.91 -0.46
C ARG A 11 7.57 -3.85 -1.87
N MET A 12 8.31 -4.34 -2.87
CA MET A 12 7.85 -4.38 -4.26
C MET A 12 6.57 -5.22 -4.43
N ILE A 13 6.56 -6.41 -3.82
CA ILE A 13 5.40 -7.31 -3.85
C ILE A 13 4.16 -6.64 -3.24
N ARG A 14 4.30 -5.96 -2.09
CA ARG A 14 3.17 -5.26 -1.46
C ARG A 14 2.58 -4.15 -2.33
N ILE A 15 3.45 -3.38 -3.00
CA ILE A 15 3.02 -2.32 -3.91
C ILE A 15 2.30 -2.92 -5.13
N SER A 16 2.77 -4.06 -5.65
CA SER A 16 2.16 -4.72 -6.81
C SER A 16 0.72 -5.23 -6.56
N TYR A 17 0.32 -5.42 -5.30
CA TYR A 17 -1.03 -5.87 -4.93
C TYR A 17 -1.97 -4.74 -4.50
N LEU A 18 -1.52 -3.48 -4.58
CA LEU A 18 -2.35 -2.35 -4.21
C LEU A 18 -3.50 -2.19 -5.20
N ALA A 19 -4.72 -1.92 -4.70
CA ALA A 19 -5.88 -1.71 -5.56
C ALA A 19 -5.64 -0.53 -6.50
N PRO A 20 -6.03 -0.61 -7.79
CA PRO A 20 -5.80 0.46 -8.76
C PRO A 20 -6.29 1.85 -8.30
N ALA A 21 -7.48 1.91 -7.68
CA ALA A 21 -8.03 3.16 -7.14
C ALA A 21 -7.12 3.85 -6.09
N ILE A 22 -6.35 3.06 -5.33
CA ILE A 22 -5.39 3.59 -4.36
C ILE A 22 -4.20 4.21 -5.10
N ILE A 23 -3.72 3.55 -6.15
CA ILE A 23 -2.64 4.06 -7.00
C ILE A 23 -3.09 5.36 -7.68
N GLU A 24 -4.31 5.40 -8.21
CA GLU A 24 -4.92 6.60 -8.80
C GLU A 24 -4.99 7.74 -7.79
N CYS A 25 -5.49 7.52 -6.57
CA CYS A 25 -5.52 8.57 -5.55
C CYS A 25 -4.13 9.12 -5.19
N ILE A 26 -3.10 8.26 -5.20
CA ILE A 26 -1.71 8.69 -4.97
C ILE A 26 -1.23 9.57 -6.13
N LEU A 27 -1.47 9.15 -7.37
CA LEU A 27 -1.06 9.88 -8.57
C LEU A 27 -1.81 11.21 -8.74
N ASP A 28 -3.09 11.22 -8.39
CA ASP A 28 -3.95 12.41 -8.43
C ASP A 28 -3.70 13.36 -7.24
N GLY A 29 -2.92 12.92 -6.24
CA GLY A 29 -2.68 13.68 -5.02
C GLY A 29 -3.91 13.79 -4.11
N THR A 30 -4.96 12.99 -4.36
CA THR A 30 -6.21 12.91 -3.58
C THR A 30 -6.17 11.81 -2.53
N GLN A 31 -4.99 11.22 -2.29
CA GLN A 31 -4.78 10.18 -1.28
C GLN A 31 -5.31 10.61 0.10
N PRO A 32 -6.05 9.72 0.80
CA PRO A 32 -6.49 9.97 2.17
C PRO A 32 -5.30 10.25 3.10
N PRO A 33 -5.48 11.05 4.17
CA PRO A 33 -4.38 11.38 5.09
C PRO A 33 -3.79 10.16 5.80
N ASP A 34 -4.54 9.05 5.92
CA ASP A 34 -4.03 7.80 6.48
C ASP A 34 -3.24 6.96 5.43
N LEU A 35 -3.35 7.26 4.13
CA LEU A 35 -2.62 6.57 3.06
C LEU A 35 -1.22 7.18 2.89
N THR A 36 -0.32 6.85 3.80
CA THR A 36 1.10 7.27 3.73
C THR A 36 2.03 6.10 3.43
N VAL A 37 3.22 6.39 2.89
CA VAL A 37 4.28 5.38 2.69
C VAL A 37 4.67 4.71 4.02
N ALA A 38 4.70 5.47 5.11
CA ALA A 38 4.95 4.92 6.45
C ALA A 38 3.83 3.96 6.88
N ARG A 39 2.56 4.33 6.64
CA ARG A 39 1.41 3.46 6.91
C ARG A 39 1.47 2.17 6.09
N LEU A 40 1.72 2.26 4.78
CA LEU A 40 1.86 1.10 3.90
C LEU A 40 3.01 0.16 4.32
N ASN A 41 4.09 0.71 4.87
CA ASN A 41 5.20 -0.10 5.38
C ASN A 41 4.93 -0.75 6.75
N THR A 42 4.01 -0.19 7.56
CA THR A 42 3.68 -0.69 8.90
C THR A 42 2.51 -1.67 8.91
N ILE A 43 1.63 -1.61 7.91
CA ILE A 43 0.55 -2.59 7.73
C ILE A 43 1.17 -3.95 7.41
N THR A 44 1.14 -4.84 8.41
CA THR A 44 1.69 -6.20 8.32
C THR A 44 0.78 -7.14 7.55
N ASN A 45 -0.52 -6.88 7.52
CA ASN A 45 -1.52 -7.71 6.86
C ASN A 45 -2.41 -6.86 5.94
N LEU A 46 -1.84 -6.40 4.82
CA LEU A 46 -2.62 -5.69 3.81
C LEU A 46 -3.60 -6.69 3.17
N PRO A 47 -4.92 -6.42 3.18
CA PRO A 47 -5.89 -7.34 2.60
C PRO A 47 -5.60 -7.58 1.12
N LEU A 48 -5.65 -8.82 0.64
CA LEU A 48 -5.48 -9.11 -0.79
C LEU A 48 -6.68 -8.67 -1.62
N ALA A 49 -7.88 -8.70 -1.04
CA ALA A 49 -9.08 -8.25 -1.69
C ALA A 49 -9.11 -6.71 -1.81
N TRP A 50 -9.16 -6.19 -3.04
CA TRP A 50 -9.14 -4.75 -3.29
C TRP A 50 -10.26 -3.98 -2.59
N ASN A 51 -11.47 -4.55 -2.50
CA ASN A 51 -12.57 -3.91 -1.78
C ASN A 51 -12.25 -3.72 -0.28
N ALA A 52 -11.53 -4.67 0.32
CA ALA A 52 -11.10 -4.56 1.71
C ALA A 52 -9.96 -3.53 1.87
N GLN A 53 -9.07 -3.39 0.87
CA GLN A 53 -8.07 -2.33 0.87
C GLN A 53 -8.72 -0.95 0.75
N LYS A 54 -9.69 -0.80 -0.16
CA LYS A 54 -10.45 0.44 -0.33
C LYS A 54 -11.17 0.83 0.96
N ALA A 55 -11.84 -0.12 1.61
CA ALA A 55 -12.46 0.10 2.92
C ALA A 55 -11.44 0.48 4.01
N LEU A 56 -10.25 -0.15 4.03
CA LEU A 56 -9.18 0.15 4.99
C LEU A 56 -8.70 1.60 4.88
N PHE A 57 -8.64 2.16 3.67
CA PHE A 57 -8.18 3.52 3.42
C PHE A 57 -9.32 4.54 3.23
N GLY A 58 -10.59 4.12 3.32
CA GLY A 58 -11.75 5.00 3.12
C GLY A 58 -11.91 5.49 1.68
N ILE A 59 -11.48 4.69 0.70
CA ILE A 59 -11.61 4.98 -0.74
C ILE A 59 -12.90 4.31 -1.25
N ALA A 60 -13.71 5.05 -2.00
CA ALA A 60 -14.94 4.54 -2.63
C ALA A 60 -14.63 3.77 -3.93
#